data_AF-A0A0H5S8X6-F1
#
_entry.id   AF-A0A0H5S8X6-F1
#
_cell.length_a   1.000
_cell.length_b   1.000
_cell.length_c   1.000
_cell.angle_alpha   90.00
_cell.angle_beta   90.00
_cell.angle_gamma   90.00
#
_symmetry.space_group_name_H-M   'P 1'
#
loop_
_entity.id
_entity.type
_entity.pdbx_description
1 polymer ?
#
loop_
_entity_poly.entity_id
_entity_poly.type
_entity_poly.pdbx_seq_one_letter_code
_entity_poly.pdbx_strand_id
1 'polypeptide(L)'
;MRCHYDVLEVDCNADDDTIKKAYRKLALKWHPDKNPSNVEECTRYFALIQQAYDILSDPQERAWYNRHRESILKGGIDEHYEDNSLNLFPYFTSTCYSGFDDNHKNFYDVYRQVFETLASEDYEFLDGKFEEYPSFGDENSTYDDVVGPFYAFWGSFCTVRSFAWLDKFDIRDASNRRVVKAMEKENKKLREASKRERNEEIRALAAFIRKRDPRVRAHRKELEEKRLEQERKTEENRRLKILEQLSQAKEYKESEEVRQSQLENLREIEEALDVEFGSSNGKSNMEFHEESDFYCVFCEKVFKTEKAMSNHKRSKKHKDTVVLLKKHIKEDDAYILMADEKDIEDEEAESKKKSGKQKRKEQRKSGYDSDKSWVDDGGEPGTSENETNEMFVKNDIESNGEKYVANSDETNIFLKMSKVSKRSRPDNKARRCKEGTAKSNATEDTKPKKCTCDCCGEIFESRTKLFAHLRNSGHATLKSLPVTSSAKTKTNRIKKK
;
A
#
# COMPACT_ATOMS: atom_id res chain seq x y z
N MET A 1 27.55 2.13 -33.36
CA MET A 1 27.49 2.09 -34.85
C MET A 1 27.00 3.44 -35.36
N ARG A 2 27.51 4.00 -36.47
CA ARG A 2 26.96 5.25 -37.05
C ARG A 2 25.74 4.93 -37.91
N CYS A 3 24.74 5.83 -37.94
CA CYS A 3 23.58 5.69 -38.79
C CYS A 3 23.97 5.86 -40.27
N HIS A 4 23.41 5.07 -41.18
CA HIS A 4 23.75 5.14 -42.62
C HIS A 4 23.38 6.49 -43.24
N TYR A 5 22.29 7.12 -42.76
CA TYR A 5 21.91 8.47 -43.16
C TYR A 5 22.97 9.51 -42.76
N ASP A 6 23.53 9.36 -41.55
CA ASP A 6 24.57 10.27 -41.04
C ASP A 6 25.89 10.08 -41.79
N VAL A 7 26.23 8.84 -42.18
CA VAL A 7 27.42 8.53 -42.99
C VAL A 7 27.33 9.17 -44.37
N LEU A 8 26.14 9.22 -44.96
CA LEU A 8 25.89 9.86 -46.25
C LEU A 8 25.57 11.36 -46.13
N GLU A 9 25.55 11.92 -44.92
CA GLU A 9 25.21 13.33 -44.66
C GLU A 9 23.83 13.73 -45.25
N VAL A 10 22.85 12.83 -45.18
CA VAL A 10 21.48 13.04 -45.69
C VAL A 10 20.42 12.93 -44.59
N ASP A 11 19.29 13.59 -44.80
CA ASP A 11 18.12 13.44 -43.93
C ASP A 11 17.54 12.02 -44.03
N CYS A 12 16.90 11.52 -42.97
CA CYS A 12 16.23 10.22 -42.96
C CYS A 12 15.10 10.13 -43.99
N ASN A 13 14.51 11.27 -44.36
CA ASN A 13 13.45 11.37 -45.37
C ASN A 13 13.96 11.65 -46.79
N ALA A 14 15.28 11.57 -47.05
CA ALA A 14 15.85 11.92 -48.34
C ALA A 14 15.33 11.02 -49.50
N ASP A 15 15.02 11.63 -50.64
CA ASP A 15 14.66 10.89 -51.87
C ASP A 15 15.84 10.06 -52.40
N ASP A 16 15.56 9.02 -53.17
CA ASP A 16 16.58 8.11 -53.73
C ASP A 16 17.61 8.86 -54.61
N ASP A 17 17.17 9.91 -55.32
CA ASP A 17 18.06 10.77 -56.10
C ASP A 17 19.02 11.59 -55.23
N THR A 18 18.58 11.99 -54.05
CA THR A 18 19.39 12.74 -53.08
C THR A 18 20.46 11.83 -52.49
N ILE A 19 20.10 10.59 -52.14
CA ILE A 19 21.03 9.56 -51.67
C ILE A 19 22.10 9.27 -52.73
N LYS A 20 21.69 9.08 -54.00
CA LYS A 20 22.62 8.89 -55.14
C LYS A 20 23.53 10.09 -55.39
N LYS A 21 23.04 11.31 -55.20
CA LYS A 21 23.86 12.54 -55.33
C LYS A 21 24.87 12.65 -54.19
N ALA A 22 24.45 12.35 -52.95
CA ALA A 22 25.31 12.40 -51.77
C ALA A 22 26.44 11.36 -51.86
N TYR A 23 26.11 10.11 -52.22
CA TYR A 23 27.09 9.05 -52.45
C TYR A 23 28.16 9.47 -53.46
N ARG A 24 27.76 9.99 -54.64
CA ARG A 24 28.73 10.44 -55.66
C ARG A 24 29.66 11.54 -55.16
N LYS A 25 29.15 12.49 -54.38
CA LYS A 25 29.96 13.57 -53.79
C LYS A 25 30.96 13.04 -52.77
N LEU A 26 30.51 12.18 -51.87
CA LEU A 26 31.34 11.62 -50.80
C LEU A 26 32.36 10.59 -51.34
N ALA A 27 31.98 9.76 -52.31
CA ALA A 27 32.87 8.82 -52.98
C ALA A 27 34.04 9.55 -53.66
N LEU A 28 33.80 10.69 -54.32
CA LEU A 28 34.88 11.51 -54.89
C LEU A 28 35.73 12.18 -53.82
N LYS A 29 35.12 12.63 -52.72
CA LYS A 29 35.84 13.29 -51.61
C LYS A 29 36.77 12.32 -50.88
N TRP A 30 36.35 11.08 -50.68
CA TRP A 30 37.07 10.06 -49.92
C TRP A 30 37.74 8.98 -50.79
N HIS A 31 37.87 9.21 -52.10
CA HIS A 31 38.57 8.26 -52.97
C HIS A 31 40.07 8.20 -52.62
N PRO A 32 40.68 7.00 -52.49
CA PRO A 32 42.10 6.88 -52.13
C PRO A 32 43.03 7.55 -53.14
N ASP A 33 42.68 7.53 -54.44
CA ASP A 33 43.45 8.19 -55.51
C ASP A 33 43.52 9.72 -55.37
N LYS A 34 42.50 10.35 -54.78
CA LYS A 34 42.46 11.81 -54.59
C LYS A 34 43.13 12.28 -53.29
N ASN A 35 43.38 11.35 -52.36
CA ASN A 35 43.91 11.64 -51.03
C ASN A 35 45.16 10.79 -50.74
N PRO A 36 46.28 11.03 -51.45
CA PRO A 36 47.50 10.22 -51.30
C PRO A 36 48.15 10.34 -49.90
N SER A 37 47.82 11.36 -49.10
CA SER A 37 48.35 11.53 -47.75
C SER A 37 47.63 10.69 -46.68
N ASN A 38 46.36 10.35 -46.89
CA ASN A 38 45.48 9.72 -45.88
C ASN A 38 44.78 8.48 -46.46
N VAL A 39 45.53 7.64 -47.18
CA VAL A 39 44.97 6.50 -47.92
C VAL A 39 44.20 5.55 -47.00
N GLU A 40 44.74 5.23 -45.80
CA GLU A 40 44.11 4.30 -44.86
C GLU A 40 42.75 4.80 -44.34
N GLU A 41 42.70 6.05 -43.86
CA GLU A 41 41.47 6.67 -43.38
C GLU A 41 40.43 6.78 -44.49
N CYS A 42 40.86 7.25 -45.67
CA CYS A 42 39.99 7.38 -46.84
C CYS A 42 39.41 6.03 -47.26
N THR A 43 40.22 4.97 -47.27
CA THR A 43 39.77 3.61 -47.61
C THR A 43 38.70 3.12 -46.63
N ARG A 44 38.90 3.34 -45.32
CA ARG A 44 37.92 2.96 -44.30
C ARG A 44 36.61 3.75 -44.43
N TYR A 45 36.69 5.06 -44.62
CA TYR A 45 35.51 5.89 -44.82
C TYR A 45 34.77 5.57 -46.12
N PHE A 46 35.51 5.32 -47.21
CA PHE A 46 34.95 4.91 -48.49
C PHE A 46 34.16 3.61 -48.38
N ALA A 47 34.70 2.61 -47.65
CA ALA A 47 34.00 1.37 -47.37
C ALA A 47 32.69 1.59 -46.58
N LEU A 48 32.68 2.48 -45.58
CA LEU A 48 31.47 2.83 -44.83
C LEU A 48 30.43 3.55 -45.71
N ILE A 49 30.87 4.45 -46.58
CA ILE A 49 30.02 5.17 -47.53
C ILE A 49 29.38 4.20 -48.52
N GLN A 50 30.15 3.24 -49.03
CA GLN A 50 29.66 2.20 -49.94
C GLN A 50 28.61 1.31 -49.25
N GLN A 51 28.91 0.82 -48.04
CA GLN A 51 27.95 0.03 -47.25
C GLN A 51 26.65 0.80 -46.97
N ALA A 52 26.76 2.09 -46.60
CA ALA A 52 25.59 2.93 -46.37
C ALA A 52 24.76 3.14 -47.64
N TYR A 53 25.42 3.32 -48.79
CA TYR A 53 24.74 3.46 -50.08
C TYR A 53 24.06 2.17 -50.51
N ASP A 54 24.72 1.02 -50.41
CA ASP A 54 24.15 -0.28 -50.80
C ASP A 54 22.80 -0.52 -50.09
N ILE A 55 22.79 -0.37 -48.76
CA ILE A 55 21.59 -0.54 -47.91
C ILE A 55 20.50 0.50 -48.19
N LEU A 56 20.87 1.76 -48.42
CA LEU A 56 19.90 2.84 -48.63
C LEU A 56 19.41 2.94 -50.08
N SER A 57 20.10 2.32 -51.03
CA SER A 57 19.78 2.36 -52.46
C SER A 57 18.70 1.37 -52.88
N ASP A 58 18.60 0.21 -52.22
CA ASP A 58 17.51 -0.75 -52.42
C ASP A 58 16.30 -0.37 -51.54
N PRO A 59 15.12 -0.10 -52.14
CA PRO A 59 13.89 0.16 -51.37
C PRO A 59 13.55 -0.92 -50.33
N GLN A 60 13.86 -2.20 -50.58
CA GLN A 60 13.58 -3.29 -49.66
C GLN A 60 14.51 -3.25 -48.45
N GLU A 61 15.82 -3.09 -48.67
CA GLU A 61 16.82 -2.97 -47.60
C GLU A 61 16.65 -1.67 -46.81
N ARG A 62 16.37 -0.55 -47.48
CA ARG A 62 16.07 0.73 -46.84
C ARG A 62 14.84 0.63 -45.94
N ALA A 63 13.76 0.00 -46.41
CA ALA A 63 12.57 -0.23 -45.60
C ALA A 63 12.86 -1.14 -44.40
N TRP A 64 13.73 -2.14 -44.55
CA TRP A 64 14.16 -2.99 -43.46
C TRP A 64 15.02 -2.22 -42.45
N TYR A 65 16.01 -1.46 -42.91
CA TYR A 65 16.85 -0.60 -42.08
C TYR A 65 16.01 0.40 -41.30
N ASN A 66 15.05 1.08 -41.94
CA ASN A 66 14.20 2.06 -41.26
C ASN A 66 13.34 1.44 -40.15
N ARG A 67 12.86 0.20 -40.32
CA ARG A 67 12.10 -0.52 -39.28
C ARG A 67 12.98 -0.97 -38.11
N HIS A 68 14.25 -1.28 -38.36
CA HIS A 68 15.16 -1.85 -37.35
C HIS A 68 16.27 -0.89 -36.93
N ARG A 69 16.24 0.36 -37.41
CA ARG A 69 17.30 1.37 -37.22
C ARG A 69 17.67 1.49 -35.75
N GLU A 70 16.68 1.66 -34.90
CA GLU A 70 16.87 1.76 -33.45
C GLU A 70 17.51 0.51 -32.85
N SER A 71 17.14 -0.69 -33.31
CA SER A 71 17.71 -1.95 -32.82
C SER A 71 19.15 -2.15 -33.25
N ILE A 72 19.51 -1.74 -34.47
CA ILE A 72 20.87 -1.85 -35.03
C ILE A 72 21.79 -0.82 -34.37
N LEU A 73 21.34 0.43 -34.24
CA LEU A 73 22.09 1.49 -33.59
C LEU A 73 22.32 1.21 -32.10
N LYS A 74 21.34 0.60 -31.42
CA LYS A 74 21.42 0.19 -29.99
C LYS A 74 22.07 -1.19 -29.78
N GLY A 75 22.68 -1.81 -30.81
CA GLY A 75 23.63 -2.91 -30.66
C GLY A 75 23.10 -4.35 -30.70
N GLY A 76 22.00 -4.65 -31.40
CA GLY A 76 21.37 -5.98 -31.36
C GLY A 76 21.90 -7.09 -32.28
N ILE A 77 23.05 -6.97 -32.95
CA ILE A 77 23.50 -7.94 -33.99
C ILE A 77 25.01 -8.19 -33.96
N ASP A 78 25.58 -8.45 -32.78
CA ASP A 78 26.93 -9.02 -32.68
C ASP A 78 26.83 -10.34 -31.90
N GLU A 79 27.23 -11.45 -32.53
CA GLU A 79 27.22 -12.80 -31.93
C GLU A 79 28.21 -12.93 -30.75
N HIS A 80 29.05 -11.91 -30.51
CA HIS A 80 30.06 -11.88 -29.44
C HIS A 80 29.92 -10.71 -28.46
N TYR A 81 28.70 -10.29 -28.11
CA TYR A 81 28.53 -9.31 -27.03
C TYR A 81 28.81 -9.95 -25.65
N GLU A 82 29.97 -9.67 -25.09
CA GLU A 82 30.27 -9.94 -23.68
C GLU A 82 29.50 -8.93 -22.82
N ASP A 83 28.50 -9.43 -22.09
CA ASP A 83 27.73 -8.60 -21.16
C ASP A 83 28.61 -8.21 -19.97
N ASN A 84 29.30 -7.08 -20.09
CA ASN A 84 30.10 -6.45 -19.03
C ASN A 84 29.24 -5.85 -17.90
N SER A 85 28.01 -6.34 -17.72
CA SER A 85 27.15 -5.98 -16.61
C SER A 85 27.81 -6.32 -15.28
N LEU A 86 27.78 -5.38 -14.35
CA LEU A 86 28.24 -5.61 -13.00
C LEU A 86 27.43 -6.76 -12.36
N ASN A 87 28.13 -7.83 -11.98
CA ASN A 87 27.54 -8.93 -11.24
C ASN A 87 27.21 -8.45 -9.82
N LEU A 88 25.92 -8.43 -9.48
CA LEU A 88 25.42 -7.91 -8.21
C LEU A 88 25.57 -8.91 -7.06
N PHE A 89 25.71 -10.20 -7.37
CA PHE A 89 25.72 -11.30 -6.41
C PHE A 89 26.77 -11.12 -5.28
N PRO A 90 28.03 -10.71 -5.55
CA PRO A 90 29.03 -10.48 -4.51
C PRO A 90 28.61 -9.42 -3.47
N TYR A 91 27.79 -8.45 -3.86
CA TYR A 91 27.38 -7.32 -3.01
C TYR A 91 26.20 -7.64 -2.08
N PHE A 92 25.58 -8.82 -2.25
CA PHE A 92 24.59 -9.37 -1.30
C PHE A 92 25.24 -10.01 -0.07
N THR A 93 26.57 -10.10 -0.02
CA THR A 93 27.27 -10.66 1.13
C THR A 93 27.77 -9.54 2.04
N SER A 94 27.64 -9.71 3.36
CA SER A 94 28.15 -8.73 4.33
C SER A 94 29.69 -8.57 4.30
N THR A 95 30.41 -9.42 3.55
CA THR A 95 31.87 -9.38 3.39
C THR A 95 32.35 -8.31 2.40
N CYS A 96 31.43 -7.67 1.66
CA CYS A 96 31.81 -6.69 0.64
C CYS A 96 32.30 -5.34 1.20
N TYR A 97 32.03 -5.05 2.47
CA TYR A 97 32.50 -3.84 3.15
C TYR A 97 33.24 -4.17 4.44
N SER A 98 34.25 -3.37 4.76
CA SER A 98 35.05 -3.48 5.98
C SER A 98 34.69 -2.34 6.93
N GLY A 99 33.57 -2.49 7.64
CA GLY A 99 33.10 -1.51 8.62
C GLY A 99 32.38 -0.30 8.04
N PHE A 100 32.04 0.64 8.92
CA PHE A 100 31.34 1.89 8.60
C PHE A 100 32.26 3.12 8.70
N ASP A 101 33.48 2.95 9.20
CA ASP A 101 34.45 4.01 9.41
C ASP A 101 35.04 4.54 8.08
N ASP A 102 35.74 5.67 8.08
CA ASP A 102 36.36 6.35 6.92
C ASP A 102 37.47 5.55 6.18
N ASN A 103 37.55 4.24 6.39
CA ASN A 103 38.50 3.38 5.69
C ASN A 103 38.09 3.18 4.22
N HIS A 104 39.08 3.05 3.34
CA HIS A 104 38.84 2.57 1.98
C HIS A 104 38.14 1.19 2.05
N LYS A 105 37.00 1.05 1.36
CA LYS A 105 36.05 -0.08 1.44
C LYS A 105 35.05 -0.02 2.63
N ASN A 106 34.75 1.16 3.11
CA ASN A 106 33.61 1.36 3.99
C ASN A 106 32.29 1.03 3.27
N PHE A 107 31.23 0.86 4.06
CA PHE A 107 29.88 0.58 3.56
C PHE A 107 29.42 1.59 2.49
N TYR A 108 29.68 2.88 2.71
CA TYR A 108 29.18 3.96 1.86
C TYR A 108 29.87 4.01 0.49
N ASP A 109 31.19 3.87 0.46
CA ASP A 109 32.01 3.93 -0.75
C ASP A 109 31.75 2.73 -1.65
N VAL A 110 31.68 1.53 -1.08
CA VAL A 110 31.42 0.29 -1.85
C VAL A 110 30.08 0.40 -2.55
N TYR A 111 29.01 0.71 -1.80
CA TYR A 111 27.68 0.78 -2.40
C TYR A 111 27.50 2.00 -3.30
N ARG A 112 28.11 3.15 -2.98
CA ARG A 112 28.13 4.31 -3.88
C ARG A 112 28.75 3.93 -5.23
N GLN A 113 29.92 3.27 -5.23
CA GLN A 113 30.58 2.85 -6.46
C GLN A 113 29.71 1.88 -7.26
N VAL A 114 29.03 0.93 -6.61
CA VAL A 114 28.11 -0.02 -7.26
C VAL A 114 26.94 0.69 -7.93
N PHE A 115 26.29 1.63 -7.23
CA PHE A 115 25.16 2.35 -7.81
C PHE A 115 25.58 3.35 -8.88
N GLU A 116 26.77 3.94 -8.78
CA GLU A 116 27.35 4.79 -9.83
C GLU A 116 27.72 3.97 -11.08
N THR A 117 28.24 2.76 -10.92
CA THR A 117 28.49 1.86 -12.06
C THR A 117 27.18 1.41 -12.70
N LEU A 118 26.17 1.03 -11.91
CA LEU A 118 24.83 0.73 -12.42
C LEU A 118 24.19 1.93 -13.15
N ALA A 119 24.34 3.14 -12.61
CA ALA A 119 23.85 4.35 -13.26
C ALA A 119 24.58 4.59 -14.59
N SER A 120 25.90 4.38 -14.63
CA SER A 120 26.73 4.52 -15.83
C SER A 120 26.32 3.54 -16.93
N GLU A 121 26.03 2.28 -16.58
CA GLU A 121 25.51 1.27 -17.53
C GLU A 121 24.20 1.72 -18.20
N ASP A 122 23.35 2.45 -17.47
CA ASP A 122 22.04 2.91 -17.97
C ASP A 122 22.15 4.25 -18.73
N TYR A 123 23.07 5.14 -18.33
CA TYR A 123 23.33 6.42 -19.02
C TYR A 123 23.74 6.24 -20.48
N GLU A 124 24.42 5.15 -20.83
CA GLU A 124 24.77 4.84 -22.23
C GLU A 124 23.54 4.67 -23.14
N PHE A 125 22.38 4.35 -22.59
CA PHE A 125 21.14 4.07 -23.33
C PHE A 125 20.08 5.17 -23.21
N LEU A 126 20.35 6.22 -22.43
CA LEU A 126 19.46 7.36 -22.25
C LEU A 126 19.58 8.32 -23.45
N ASP A 127 18.46 8.59 -24.13
CA ASP A 127 18.39 9.39 -25.36
C ASP A 127 18.52 10.92 -25.09
N GLY A 128 19.40 11.35 -24.16
CA GLY A 128 19.74 12.76 -23.90
C GLY A 128 18.78 13.54 -23.00
N LYS A 129 17.87 12.87 -22.28
CA LYS A 129 17.14 13.50 -21.17
C LYS A 129 18.03 13.46 -19.92
N PHE A 130 18.35 14.63 -19.38
CA PHE A 130 19.07 14.83 -18.12
C PHE A 130 18.21 14.35 -16.93
N GLU A 131 18.10 13.03 -16.76
CA GLU A 131 17.57 12.43 -15.53
C GLU A 131 18.77 11.93 -14.73
N GLU A 132 19.30 12.79 -13.85
CA GLU A 132 20.36 12.40 -12.93
C GLU A 132 19.81 11.47 -11.84
N TYR A 133 20.39 10.28 -11.73
CA TYR A 133 20.02 9.31 -10.70
C TYR A 133 20.51 9.77 -9.32
N PRO A 134 19.70 9.63 -8.25
CA PRO A 134 20.11 10.03 -6.91
C PRO A 134 21.37 9.29 -6.46
N SER A 135 22.34 10.03 -5.92
CA SER A 135 23.55 9.45 -5.31
C SER A 135 23.24 8.82 -3.95
N PHE A 136 24.06 7.85 -3.53
CA PHE A 136 23.93 7.14 -2.25
C PHE A 136 24.21 8.03 -1.02
N GLY A 137 24.95 9.13 -1.23
CA GLY A 137 25.42 10.02 -0.18
C GLY A 137 26.56 9.44 0.66
N ASP A 138 26.79 10.08 1.79
CA ASP A 138 27.82 9.78 2.80
C ASP A 138 27.19 9.44 4.16
N GLU A 139 28.03 9.20 5.18
CA GLU A 139 27.56 8.87 6.54
C GLU A 139 26.67 9.98 7.14
N ASN A 140 27.00 11.25 6.85
CA ASN A 140 26.33 12.42 7.42
C ASN A 140 25.05 12.84 6.67
N SER A 141 24.73 12.15 5.57
CA SER A 141 23.56 12.47 4.75
C SER A 141 22.24 12.24 5.51
N THR A 142 21.36 13.25 5.49
CA THR A 142 20.05 13.21 6.13
C THR A 142 19.13 12.20 5.44
N TYR A 143 18.23 11.58 6.22
CA TYR A 143 17.32 10.59 5.66
C TYR A 143 16.34 11.20 4.66
N ASP A 144 15.80 12.39 4.95
CA ASP A 144 14.74 13.00 4.15
C ASP A 144 15.22 13.55 2.80
N ASP A 145 16.45 14.08 2.74
CA ASP A 145 16.95 14.77 1.54
C ASP A 145 17.65 13.81 0.56
N VAL A 146 18.41 12.83 1.07
CA VAL A 146 19.27 11.97 0.24
C VAL A 146 18.82 10.52 0.29
N VAL A 147 18.78 9.92 1.49
CA VAL A 147 18.61 8.48 1.66
C VAL A 147 17.20 8.00 1.25
N GLY A 148 16.17 8.78 1.59
CA GLY A 148 14.77 8.51 1.27
C GLY A 148 14.53 8.54 -0.24
N PRO A 149 14.83 9.66 -0.94
CA PRO A 149 14.75 9.74 -2.40
C PRO A 149 15.59 8.67 -3.11
N PHE A 150 16.79 8.38 -2.62
CA PHE A 150 17.64 7.32 -3.13
C PHE A 150 16.94 5.95 -3.12
N TYR A 151 16.47 5.49 -1.95
CA TYR A 151 15.80 4.18 -1.86
C TYR A 151 14.43 4.16 -2.53
N ALA A 152 13.75 5.30 -2.68
CA ALA A 152 12.50 5.38 -3.43
C ALA A 152 12.76 5.19 -4.94
N PHE A 153 13.78 5.84 -5.48
CA PHE A 153 14.20 5.67 -6.88
C PHE A 153 14.69 4.25 -7.14
N TRP A 154 15.68 3.77 -6.39
CA TRP A 154 16.26 2.44 -6.60
C TRP A 154 15.30 1.29 -6.25
N GLY A 155 14.35 1.52 -5.34
CA GLY A 155 13.25 0.58 -5.07
C GLY A 155 12.23 0.46 -6.20
N SER A 156 12.15 1.45 -7.08
CA SER A 156 11.30 1.46 -8.28
C SER A 156 12.08 1.43 -9.60
N PHE A 157 13.38 1.14 -9.54
CA PHE A 157 14.30 1.17 -10.66
C PHE A 157 13.83 0.30 -11.83
N CYS A 158 13.97 0.84 -13.04
CA CYS A 158 13.69 0.15 -14.29
C CYS A 158 14.78 0.51 -15.30
N THR A 159 15.58 -0.48 -15.70
CA THR A 159 16.67 -0.26 -16.64
C THR A 159 16.18 0.23 -18.01
N VAL A 160 16.91 1.19 -18.57
CA VAL A 160 16.68 1.73 -19.92
C VAL A 160 17.34 0.87 -21.00
N ARG A 161 18.24 -0.04 -20.62
CA ARG A 161 18.99 -0.92 -21.54
C ARG A 161 18.05 -1.70 -22.47
N SER A 162 18.43 -1.83 -23.73
CA SER A 162 17.57 -2.44 -24.77
C SER A 162 17.42 -3.96 -24.60
N PHE A 163 18.47 -4.63 -24.10
CA PHE A 163 18.65 -6.09 -24.10
C PHE A 163 18.51 -6.71 -25.50
N ALA A 164 18.71 -5.92 -26.55
CA ALA A 164 18.54 -6.38 -27.93
C ALA A 164 19.53 -7.49 -28.32
N TRP A 165 20.68 -7.58 -27.66
CA TRP A 165 21.68 -8.64 -27.86
C TRP A 165 21.23 -10.02 -27.36
N LEU A 166 20.15 -10.10 -26.57
CA LEU A 166 19.56 -11.38 -26.11
C LEU A 166 18.51 -11.94 -27.08
N ASP A 167 18.36 -11.33 -28.25
CA ASP A 167 17.47 -11.80 -29.30
C ASP A 167 17.95 -13.15 -29.85
N LYS A 168 17.22 -14.22 -29.55
CA LYS A 168 17.56 -15.58 -30.00
C LYS A 168 17.38 -15.79 -31.51
N PHE A 169 16.49 -15.03 -32.14
CA PHE A 169 16.10 -15.23 -33.53
C PHE A 169 16.41 -13.98 -34.36
N ASP A 170 17.21 -14.09 -35.41
CA ASP A 170 17.36 -13.00 -36.38
C ASP A 170 16.08 -12.89 -37.23
N ILE A 171 15.39 -11.76 -37.14
CA ILE A 171 14.14 -11.49 -37.85
C ILE A 171 14.33 -11.58 -39.38
N ARG A 172 15.56 -11.44 -39.89
CA ARG A 172 15.91 -11.57 -41.31
C ARG A 172 15.69 -12.98 -41.86
N ASP A 173 15.87 -14.01 -41.04
CA ASP A 173 15.77 -15.41 -41.47
C ASP A 173 14.32 -15.91 -41.58
N ALA A 174 13.36 -15.05 -41.29
CA ALA A 174 11.95 -15.40 -41.29
C ALA A 174 11.41 -15.62 -42.72
N SER A 175 10.97 -16.84 -43.02
CA SER A 175 10.40 -17.18 -44.35
C SER A 175 9.13 -16.42 -44.73
N ASN A 176 8.33 -16.00 -43.74
CA ASN A 176 7.01 -15.40 -43.97
C ASN A 176 6.64 -14.43 -42.84
N ARG A 177 5.73 -13.48 -43.09
CA ARG A 177 5.24 -12.50 -42.09
C ARG A 177 4.73 -13.12 -40.79
N ARG A 178 4.14 -14.32 -40.83
CA ARG A 178 3.69 -15.02 -39.61
C ARG A 178 4.87 -15.46 -38.75
N VAL A 179 5.96 -15.89 -39.39
CA VAL A 179 7.21 -16.31 -38.75
C VAL A 179 7.93 -15.09 -38.18
N VAL A 180 8.01 -13.98 -38.93
CA VAL A 180 8.52 -12.67 -38.43
C VAL A 180 7.86 -12.30 -37.11
N LYS A 181 6.52 -12.27 -37.07
CA LYS A 181 5.77 -11.92 -35.85
C LYS A 181 5.97 -12.90 -34.71
N ALA A 182 6.19 -14.18 -35.00
CA ALA A 182 6.46 -15.18 -33.97
C ALA A 182 7.87 -14.99 -33.39
N MET A 183 8.87 -14.76 -34.24
CA MET A 183 10.25 -14.47 -33.84
C MET A 183 10.35 -13.18 -33.05
N GLU A 184 9.75 -12.08 -33.52
CA GLU A 184 9.67 -10.80 -32.79
C GLU A 184 9.02 -10.96 -31.41
N LYS A 185 7.98 -11.79 -31.31
CA LYS A 185 7.29 -12.06 -30.05
C LYS A 185 8.17 -12.86 -29.09
N GLU A 186 8.89 -13.87 -29.57
CA GLU A 186 9.82 -14.64 -28.74
C GLU A 186 11.02 -13.79 -28.29
N ASN A 187 11.64 -13.03 -29.18
CA ASN A 187 12.70 -12.09 -28.84
C ASN A 187 12.22 -11.05 -27.81
N LYS A 188 11.03 -10.47 -28.03
CA LYS A 188 10.44 -9.53 -27.06
C LYS A 188 10.26 -10.17 -25.67
N LYS A 189 9.80 -11.43 -25.60
CA LYS A 189 9.70 -12.13 -24.31
C LYS A 189 11.06 -12.33 -23.65
N LEU A 190 12.10 -12.66 -24.41
CA LEU A 190 13.46 -12.81 -23.88
C LEU A 190 13.98 -11.48 -23.33
N ARG A 191 13.87 -10.40 -24.11
CA ARG A 191 14.24 -9.05 -23.65
C ARG A 191 13.47 -8.65 -22.39
N GLU A 192 12.15 -8.84 -22.36
CA GLU A 192 11.32 -8.51 -21.21
C GLU A 192 11.58 -9.43 -20.00
N ALA A 193 12.00 -10.68 -20.20
CA ALA A 193 12.39 -11.58 -19.12
C ALA A 193 13.70 -11.11 -18.48
N SER A 194 14.74 -10.86 -19.27
CA SER A 194 16.05 -10.42 -18.77
C SER A 194 16.00 -9.02 -18.17
N LYS A 195 15.23 -8.09 -18.76
CA LYS A 195 14.94 -6.79 -18.13
C LYS A 195 14.28 -6.96 -16.75
N ARG A 196 13.33 -7.88 -16.62
CA ARG A 196 12.66 -8.13 -15.33
C ARG A 196 13.62 -8.72 -14.31
N GLU A 197 14.44 -9.68 -14.71
CA GLU A 197 15.46 -10.30 -13.85
C GLU A 197 16.47 -9.26 -13.35
N ARG A 198 17.10 -8.50 -14.25
CA ARG A 198 18.05 -7.44 -13.89
C ARG A 198 17.42 -6.38 -12.97
N ASN A 199 16.19 -5.96 -13.26
CA ASN A 199 15.49 -5.00 -12.40
C ASN A 199 15.19 -5.58 -11.02
N GLU A 200 14.80 -6.85 -10.93
CA GLU A 200 14.54 -7.51 -9.66
C GLU A 200 15.82 -7.68 -8.85
N GLU A 201 16.95 -8.03 -9.48
CA GLU A 201 18.26 -8.09 -8.82
C GLU A 201 18.66 -6.73 -8.21
N ILE A 202 18.53 -5.65 -8.96
CA ILE A 202 18.86 -4.29 -8.51
C ILE A 202 17.94 -3.86 -7.36
N ARG A 203 16.63 -4.09 -7.48
CA ARG A 203 15.66 -3.78 -6.40
C ARG A 203 15.89 -4.64 -5.16
N ALA A 204 16.23 -5.92 -5.34
CA ALA A 204 16.58 -6.82 -4.25
C ALA A 204 17.86 -6.36 -3.54
N LEU A 205 18.87 -5.89 -4.29
CA LEU A 205 20.09 -5.30 -3.73
C LEU A 205 19.76 -4.03 -2.95
N ALA A 206 18.98 -3.11 -3.52
CA ALA A 206 18.54 -1.89 -2.83
C ALA A 206 17.77 -2.22 -1.53
N ALA A 207 16.87 -3.21 -1.55
CA ALA A 207 16.15 -3.68 -0.37
C ALA A 207 17.06 -4.36 0.67
N PHE A 208 18.09 -5.09 0.22
CA PHE A 208 19.10 -5.70 1.07
C PHE A 208 19.92 -4.66 1.83
N ILE A 209 20.38 -3.62 1.11
CA ILE A 209 21.17 -2.51 1.66
C ILE A 209 20.30 -1.69 2.62
N ARG A 210 19.05 -1.37 2.23
CA ARG A 210 18.10 -0.62 3.07
C ARG A 210 17.85 -1.25 4.45
N LYS A 211 17.96 -2.58 4.59
CA LYS A 211 17.84 -3.28 5.89
C LYS A 211 19.08 -3.15 6.77
N ARG A 212 20.26 -2.90 6.18
CA ARG A 212 21.56 -2.86 6.84
C ARG A 212 22.07 -1.45 7.09
N ASP A 213 21.65 -0.49 6.27
CA ASP A 213 22.04 0.92 6.36
C ASP A 213 21.75 1.52 7.75
N PRO A 214 22.78 1.97 8.48
CA PRO A 214 22.63 2.61 9.79
C PRO A 214 21.68 3.82 9.77
N ARG A 215 21.70 4.65 8.72
CA ARG A 215 20.86 5.85 8.59
C ARG A 215 19.38 5.49 8.53
N VAL A 216 19.06 4.42 7.79
CA VAL A 216 17.69 3.89 7.68
C VAL A 216 17.24 3.23 8.98
N ARG A 217 18.15 2.52 9.67
CA ARG A 217 17.86 1.91 10.97
C ARG A 217 17.58 2.97 12.03
N ALA A 218 18.38 4.04 12.07
CA ALA A 218 18.19 5.18 12.96
C ALA A 218 16.84 5.86 12.71
N HIS A 219 16.52 6.19 11.45
CA HIS A 219 15.24 6.80 11.10
C HIS A 219 14.04 5.88 11.40
N ARG A 220 14.17 4.56 11.15
CA ARG A 220 13.12 3.58 11.53
C ARG A 220 12.89 3.55 13.02
N LYS A 221 13.95 3.59 13.82
CA LYS A 221 13.88 3.62 15.28
C LYS A 221 13.19 4.90 15.76
N GLU A 222 13.56 6.05 15.19
CA GLU A 222 12.93 7.34 15.49
C GLU A 222 11.43 7.35 15.15
N LEU A 223 11.04 6.78 14.02
CA LEU A 223 9.63 6.64 13.65
C LEU A 223 8.84 5.75 14.62
N GLU A 224 9.43 4.64 15.06
CA GLU A 224 8.83 3.74 16.06
C GLU A 224 8.70 4.44 17.42
N GLU A 225 9.74 5.14 17.87
CA GLU A 225 9.72 5.93 19.11
C GLU A 225 8.65 7.03 19.05
N LYS A 226 8.52 7.74 17.92
CA LYS A 226 7.45 8.73 17.70
C LYS A 226 6.06 8.09 17.72
N ARG A 227 5.90 6.89 17.18
CA ARG A 227 4.63 6.15 17.17
C ARG A 227 4.23 5.69 18.57
N LEU A 228 5.15 5.10 19.31
CA LEU A 228 4.94 4.69 20.70
C LEU A 228 4.61 5.89 21.61
N GLU A 229 5.28 7.01 21.40
CA GLU A 229 4.99 8.26 22.11
C GLU A 229 3.59 8.81 21.79
N GLN A 230 3.14 8.73 20.53
CA GLN A 230 1.77 9.09 20.16
C GLN A 230 0.74 8.15 20.81
N GLU A 231 1.00 6.83 20.81
CA GLU A 231 0.13 5.84 21.46
C GLU A 231 0.02 6.09 22.96
N ARG A 232 1.15 6.34 23.65
CA ARG A 232 1.18 6.73 25.07
C ARG A 232 0.34 7.97 25.36
N LYS A 233 0.52 9.04 24.58
CA LYS A 233 -0.28 10.27 24.72
C LYS A 233 -1.76 10.03 24.50
N THR A 234 -2.13 9.18 23.54
CA THR A 234 -3.55 8.86 23.31
C THR A 234 -4.15 8.04 24.45
N GLU A 235 -3.39 7.13 25.05
CA GLU A 235 -3.84 6.32 26.19
C GLU A 235 -3.93 7.16 27.46
N GLU A 236 -2.95 8.02 27.74
CA GLU A 236 -2.99 8.99 28.85
C GLU A 236 -4.21 9.92 28.71
N ASN A 237 -4.49 10.44 27.52
CA ASN A 237 -5.68 11.25 27.25
C ASN A 237 -6.99 10.47 27.43
N ARG A 238 -7.03 9.17 27.08
CA ARG A 238 -8.20 8.30 27.32
C ARG A 238 -8.43 8.08 28.81
N ARG A 239 -7.37 7.78 29.57
CA ARG A 239 -7.41 7.60 31.03
C ARG A 239 -7.91 8.86 31.73
N LEU A 240 -7.39 10.03 31.37
CA LEU A 240 -7.84 11.32 31.91
C LEU A 240 -9.32 11.57 31.63
N LYS A 241 -9.79 11.25 30.42
CA LYS A 241 -11.20 11.41 30.04
C LYS A 241 -12.14 10.48 30.81
N ILE A 242 -11.73 9.22 31.05
CA ILE A 242 -12.50 8.27 31.87
C ILE A 242 -12.57 8.77 33.32
N LEU A 243 -11.45 9.22 33.88
CA LEU A 243 -11.40 9.75 35.24
C LEU A 243 -12.26 11.01 35.40
N GLU A 244 -12.25 11.91 34.41
CA GLU A 244 -13.12 13.08 34.36
C GLU A 244 -14.60 12.69 34.32
N GLN A 245 -14.98 11.71 33.48
CA GLN A 245 -16.36 11.19 33.42
C GLN A 245 -16.81 10.56 34.75
N LEU A 246 -15.93 9.81 35.42
CA LEU A 246 -16.22 9.23 36.74
C LEU A 246 -16.36 10.30 37.82
N SER A 247 -15.54 11.37 37.78
CA SER A 247 -15.69 12.52 38.70
C SER A 247 -17.01 13.24 38.49
N GLN A 248 -17.35 13.57 37.25
CA GLN A 248 -18.62 14.22 36.90
C GLN A 248 -19.83 13.37 37.31
N ALA A 249 -19.76 12.04 37.15
CA ALA A 249 -20.82 11.13 37.58
C ALA A 249 -20.98 11.09 39.12
N LYS A 250 -19.86 11.14 39.88
CA LYS A 250 -19.88 11.23 41.34
C LYS A 250 -20.50 12.56 41.81
N GLU A 251 -20.06 13.68 41.24
CA GLU A 251 -20.60 15.02 41.55
C GLU A 251 -22.10 15.11 41.28
N TYR A 252 -22.58 14.53 40.16
CA TYR A 252 -24.01 14.46 39.85
C TYR A 252 -24.78 13.64 40.90
N LYS A 253 -24.27 12.46 41.28
CA LYS A 253 -24.89 11.60 42.31
C LYS A 253 -24.95 12.28 43.68
N GLU A 254 -23.87 12.93 44.09
CA GLU A 254 -23.83 13.71 45.32
C GLU A 254 -24.84 14.87 45.29
N SER A 255 -24.94 15.59 44.16
CA SER A 255 -25.94 16.66 44.00
C SER A 255 -27.38 16.14 44.06
N GLU A 256 -27.62 14.94 43.54
CA GLU A 256 -28.92 14.29 43.59
C GLU A 256 -29.28 13.84 45.01
N GLU A 257 -28.33 13.25 45.74
CA GLU A 257 -28.51 12.84 47.14
C GLU A 257 -28.82 14.04 48.05
N VAL A 258 -28.13 15.17 47.85
CA VAL A 258 -28.43 16.44 48.55
C VAL A 258 -29.85 16.93 48.22
N ARG A 259 -30.23 16.93 46.94
CA ARG A 259 -31.59 17.32 46.50
C ARG A 259 -32.67 16.40 47.09
N GLN A 260 -32.40 15.09 47.14
CA GLN A 260 -33.32 14.11 47.74
C GLN A 260 -33.47 14.33 49.25
N SER A 261 -32.36 14.55 49.96
CA SER A 261 -32.42 14.88 51.40
C SER A 261 -33.18 16.18 51.67
N GLN A 262 -33.00 17.22 50.84
CA GLN A 262 -33.78 18.46 50.95
C GLN A 262 -35.28 18.22 50.76
N LEU A 263 -35.67 17.38 49.80
CA LEU A 263 -37.08 17.02 49.57
C LEU A 263 -37.67 16.21 50.73
N GLU A 264 -36.89 15.27 51.30
CA GLU A 264 -37.32 14.48 52.45
C GLU A 264 -37.51 15.37 53.68
N ASN A 265 -36.57 16.29 53.94
CA ASN A 265 -36.71 17.28 55.02
C ASN A 265 -37.96 18.16 54.85
N LEU A 266 -38.27 18.57 53.61
CA LEU A 266 -39.50 19.33 53.33
C LEU A 266 -40.76 18.50 53.57
N ARG A 267 -40.75 17.21 53.19
CA ARG A 267 -41.86 16.29 53.45
C ARG A 267 -42.08 16.07 54.95
N GLU A 268 -41.01 15.92 55.72
CA GLU A 268 -41.09 15.78 57.18
C GLU A 268 -41.67 17.03 57.84
N ILE A 269 -41.30 18.23 57.35
CA ILE A 269 -41.89 19.50 57.80
C ILE A 269 -43.38 19.57 57.41
N GLU A 270 -43.76 19.18 56.19
CA GLU A 270 -45.16 19.14 55.73
C GLU A 270 -46.00 18.18 56.58
N GLU A 271 -45.50 16.97 56.85
CA GLU A 271 -46.17 15.98 57.70
C GLU A 271 -46.30 16.47 59.15
N ALA A 272 -45.28 17.13 59.70
CA ALA A 272 -45.35 17.74 61.03
C ALA A 272 -46.38 18.87 61.09
N LEU A 273 -46.47 19.71 60.04
CA LEU A 273 -47.48 20.76 59.93
C LEU A 273 -48.89 20.18 59.76
N ASP A 274 -49.05 19.10 59.01
CA ASP A 274 -50.32 18.37 58.89
C ASP A 274 -50.76 17.76 60.23
N VAL A 275 -49.82 17.30 61.07
CA VAL A 275 -50.13 16.82 62.43
C VAL A 275 -50.50 17.97 63.39
N GLU A 276 -49.79 19.10 63.34
CA GLU A 276 -50.02 20.23 64.26
C GLU A 276 -51.22 21.11 63.86
N PHE A 277 -51.49 21.28 62.57
CA PHE A 277 -52.48 22.23 62.03
C PHE A 277 -53.55 21.58 61.14
N GLY A 278 -53.48 20.27 60.87
CA GLY A 278 -54.41 19.55 59.99
C GLY A 278 -55.77 19.25 60.63
N SER A 279 -56.63 20.26 60.72
CA SER A 279 -58.07 20.04 60.86
C SER A 279 -58.85 21.00 59.96
N SER A 280 -59.63 20.40 59.05
CA SER A 280 -60.57 20.99 58.06
C SER A 280 -60.06 21.29 56.65
N ASN A 281 -60.55 20.44 55.75
CA ASN A 281 -61.20 20.78 54.49
C ASN A 281 -60.38 20.52 53.20
N GLY A 282 -60.95 19.66 52.34
CA GLY A 282 -60.56 19.59 50.93
C GLY A 282 -60.07 18.25 50.41
N LYS A 283 -60.80 17.15 50.68
CA LYS A 283 -60.74 15.96 49.82
C LYS A 283 -61.21 16.34 48.40
N SER A 284 -60.34 16.88 47.55
CA SER A 284 -60.57 16.91 46.11
C SER A 284 -60.10 15.58 45.54
N ASN A 285 -61.03 14.62 45.51
CA ASN A 285 -60.90 13.40 44.75
C ASN A 285 -60.96 13.77 43.26
N MET A 286 -59.84 14.18 42.69
CA MET A 286 -59.70 14.38 41.25
C MET A 286 -59.29 13.03 40.66
N GLU A 287 -60.29 12.25 40.23
CA GLU A 287 -60.11 11.09 39.36
C GLU A 287 -59.40 11.54 38.08
N PHE A 288 -58.07 11.57 38.12
CA PHE A 288 -57.26 11.69 36.92
C PHE A 288 -57.21 10.31 36.31
N HIS A 289 -58.06 10.09 35.30
CA HIS A 289 -57.92 8.96 34.38
C HIS A 289 -56.56 9.10 33.69
N GLU A 290 -55.49 8.60 34.30
CA GLU A 290 -54.22 8.36 33.63
C GLU A 290 -54.47 7.28 32.58
N GLU A 291 -54.75 7.71 31.35
CA GLU A 291 -54.42 6.91 30.16
C GLU A 291 -52.91 6.66 30.21
N SER A 292 -52.53 5.60 30.91
CA SER A 292 -51.15 5.17 31.10
C SER A 292 -50.67 4.61 29.77
N ASP A 293 -50.12 5.51 28.97
CA ASP A 293 -49.41 5.21 27.74
C ASP A 293 -48.21 4.30 28.06
N PHE A 294 -48.26 3.03 27.66
CA PHE A 294 -47.22 2.06 27.95
C PHE A 294 -45.99 2.33 27.06
N TYR A 295 -44.87 2.76 27.63
CA TYR A 295 -43.64 3.08 26.89
C TYR A 295 -42.59 1.95 26.92
N CYS A 296 -42.00 1.66 25.76
CA CYS A 296 -40.87 0.74 25.64
C CYS A 296 -39.53 1.47 25.57
N VAL A 297 -38.73 1.38 26.63
CA VAL A 297 -37.39 1.98 26.75
C VAL A 297 -36.42 1.50 25.66
N PHE A 298 -36.47 0.23 25.27
CA PHE A 298 -35.53 -0.33 24.29
C PHE A 298 -35.83 0.01 22.82
N CYS A 299 -37.04 0.47 22.54
CA CYS A 299 -37.50 0.72 21.17
C CYS A 299 -38.08 2.13 20.97
N GLU A 300 -38.11 2.92 22.04
CA GLU A 300 -38.66 4.28 22.10
C GLU A 300 -40.09 4.37 21.52
N LYS A 301 -40.95 3.42 21.90
CA LYS A 301 -42.32 3.32 21.38
C LYS A 301 -43.35 3.40 22.49
N VAL A 302 -44.35 4.25 22.26
CA VAL A 302 -45.52 4.42 23.13
C VAL A 302 -46.67 3.54 22.63
N PHE A 303 -47.36 2.84 23.54
CA PHE A 303 -48.46 1.94 23.25
C PHE A 303 -49.68 2.30 24.09
N LYS A 304 -50.81 2.53 23.42
CA LYS A 304 -52.09 2.88 24.06
C LYS A 304 -52.75 1.76 24.88
N THR A 305 -52.26 0.53 24.76
CA THR A 305 -52.81 -0.64 25.47
C THR A 305 -51.69 -1.56 25.92
N GLU A 306 -51.86 -2.16 27.09
CA GLU A 306 -50.91 -3.14 27.64
C GLU A 306 -50.71 -4.33 26.68
N LYS A 307 -51.78 -4.75 26.01
CA LYS A 307 -51.75 -5.86 25.03
C LYS A 307 -50.90 -5.52 23.81
N ALA A 308 -50.91 -4.27 23.33
CA ALA A 308 -50.05 -3.82 22.24
C ALA A 308 -48.57 -3.76 22.66
N MET A 309 -48.28 -3.31 23.89
CA MET A 309 -46.94 -3.33 24.48
C MET A 309 -46.40 -4.76 24.64
N SER A 310 -47.24 -5.69 25.13
CA SER A 310 -46.87 -7.10 25.28
C SER A 310 -46.59 -7.76 23.92
N ASN A 311 -47.38 -7.46 22.89
CA ASN A 311 -47.13 -7.94 21.53
C ASN A 311 -45.83 -7.33 20.94
N HIS A 312 -45.58 -6.04 21.19
CA HIS A 312 -44.32 -5.39 20.82
C HIS A 312 -43.10 -6.07 21.47
N LYS A 313 -43.15 -6.35 22.78
CA LYS A 313 -42.08 -7.09 23.49
C LYS A 313 -41.83 -8.49 22.91
N ARG A 314 -42.83 -9.10 22.28
CA ARG A 314 -42.73 -10.41 21.58
C ARG A 314 -42.21 -10.30 20.14
N SER A 315 -42.25 -9.11 19.53
CA SER A 315 -41.83 -8.87 18.15
C SER A 315 -40.33 -9.14 17.95
N LYS A 316 -39.97 -9.72 16.80
CA LYS A 316 -38.57 -9.98 16.42
C LYS A 316 -37.71 -8.71 16.49
N LYS A 317 -38.23 -7.57 16.05
CA LYS A 317 -37.51 -6.29 16.07
C LYS A 317 -37.13 -5.85 17.48
N HIS A 318 -38.02 -6.01 18.47
CA HIS A 318 -37.74 -5.67 19.86
C HIS A 318 -36.70 -6.61 20.48
N LYS A 319 -36.79 -7.91 20.19
CA LYS A 319 -35.80 -8.88 20.64
C LYS A 319 -34.42 -8.60 20.07
N ASP A 320 -34.33 -8.26 18.78
CA ASP A 320 -33.08 -7.92 18.12
C ASP A 320 -32.44 -6.65 18.74
N THR A 321 -33.23 -5.60 19.03
CA THR A 321 -32.72 -4.40 19.71
C THR A 321 -32.25 -4.70 21.13
N VAL A 322 -32.99 -5.51 21.90
CA VAL A 322 -32.60 -5.91 23.25
C VAL A 322 -31.30 -6.73 23.24
N VAL A 323 -31.12 -7.63 22.27
CA VAL A 323 -29.87 -8.41 22.12
C VAL A 323 -28.70 -7.49 21.77
N LEU A 324 -28.91 -6.53 20.87
CA LEU A 324 -27.87 -5.55 20.51
C LEU A 324 -27.45 -4.69 21.70
N LEU A 325 -28.41 -4.14 22.46
CA LEU A 325 -28.08 -3.37 23.66
C LEU A 325 -27.37 -4.22 24.71
N LYS A 326 -27.83 -5.47 24.95
CA LYS A 326 -27.14 -6.38 25.88
C LYS A 326 -25.71 -6.71 25.45
N LYS A 327 -25.44 -6.78 24.14
CA LYS A 327 -24.09 -6.98 23.62
C LYS A 327 -23.22 -5.75 23.87
N HIS A 328 -23.74 -4.56 23.62
CA HIS A 328 -23.03 -3.30 23.88
C HIS A 328 -22.72 -3.14 25.37
N ILE A 329 -23.69 -3.37 26.26
CA ILE A 329 -23.47 -3.31 27.71
C ILE A 329 -22.40 -4.31 28.15
N LYS A 330 -22.40 -5.54 27.61
CA LYS A 330 -21.35 -6.52 27.92
C LYS A 330 -19.97 -6.13 27.39
N GLU A 331 -19.91 -5.47 26.23
CA GLU A 331 -18.66 -4.97 25.66
C GLU A 331 -18.11 -3.80 26.50
N ASP A 332 -18.99 -2.91 26.97
CA ASP A 332 -18.64 -1.81 27.87
C ASP A 332 -18.20 -2.33 29.25
N ASP A 333 -18.95 -3.28 29.86
CA ASP A 333 -18.60 -3.92 31.14
C ASP A 333 -17.26 -4.66 31.05
N ALA A 334 -17.01 -5.37 29.94
CA ALA A 334 -15.73 -6.06 29.72
C ALA A 334 -14.58 -5.06 29.55
N TYR A 335 -14.81 -3.94 28.89
CA TYR A 335 -13.80 -2.88 28.75
C TYR A 335 -13.46 -2.24 30.09
N ILE A 336 -14.46 -2.04 30.96
CA ILE A 336 -14.28 -1.50 32.32
C ILE A 336 -13.50 -2.49 33.20
N LEU A 337 -13.90 -3.77 33.22
CA LEU A 337 -13.23 -4.79 34.05
C LEU A 337 -11.78 -5.06 33.61
N MET A 338 -11.48 -4.97 32.31
CA MET A 338 -10.12 -5.14 31.78
C MET A 338 -9.22 -3.91 32.05
N ALA A 339 -9.81 -2.75 32.37
CA ALA A 339 -9.06 -1.60 32.85
C ALA A 339 -8.66 -1.81 34.33
N ASP A 340 -9.58 -2.31 35.15
CA ASP A 340 -9.32 -2.59 36.57
C ASP A 340 -8.29 -3.72 36.78
N GLU A 341 -8.30 -4.77 35.94
CA GLU A 341 -7.29 -5.85 36.05
C GLU A 341 -5.87 -5.40 35.71
N LYS A 342 -5.70 -4.50 34.72
CA LYS A 342 -4.37 -3.98 34.35
C LYS A 342 -3.80 -3.04 35.42
N ASP A 343 -4.65 -2.23 36.06
CA ASP A 343 -4.21 -1.35 37.13
C ASP A 343 -3.82 -2.15 38.41
N ILE A 344 -4.46 -3.30 38.67
CA ILE A 344 -4.07 -4.22 39.77
C ILE A 344 -2.75 -4.94 39.46
N GLU A 345 -2.55 -5.40 38.22
CA GLU A 345 -1.31 -6.09 37.81
C GLU A 345 -0.09 -5.16 37.82
N ASP A 346 -0.25 -3.89 37.42
CA ASP A 346 0.80 -2.89 37.42
C ASP A 346 1.19 -2.45 38.86
N GLU A 347 0.22 -2.29 39.78
CA GLU A 347 0.48 -2.01 41.21
C GLU A 347 1.14 -3.20 41.94
N GLU A 348 0.73 -4.44 41.64
CA GLU A 348 1.37 -5.64 42.18
C GLU A 348 2.80 -5.85 41.66
N ALA A 349 3.07 -5.52 40.39
CA ALA A 349 4.41 -5.62 39.81
C ALA A 349 5.38 -4.57 40.40
N GLU A 350 4.87 -3.38 40.75
CA GLU A 350 5.69 -2.29 41.27
C GLU A 350 6.00 -2.43 42.78
N SER A 351 5.09 -3.00 43.55
CA SER A 351 5.29 -3.35 44.97
C SER A 351 6.27 -4.52 45.16
N LYS A 352 6.27 -5.52 44.26
CA LYS A 352 7.25 -6.63 44.26
C LYS A 352 8.67 -6.19 43.87
N LYS A 353 8.82 -5.16 43.00
CA LYS A 353 10.13 -4.61 42.62
C LYS A 353 10.78 -3.76 43.73
N LYS A 354 9.99 -3.04 44.54
CA LYS A 354 10.50 -2.22 45.66
C LYS A 354 10.96 -3.05 46.85
N SER A 355 10.24 -4.13 47.20
CA SER A 355 10.61 -5.05 48.29
C SER A 355 11.84 -5.92 47.98
N GLY A 356 12.05 -6.31 46.72
CA GLY A 356 13.24 -7.05 46.28
C GLY A 356 14.55 -6.25 46.33
N LYS A 357 14.48 -4.92 46.25
CA LYS A 357 15.66 -4.02 46.26
C LYS A 357 16.13 -3.67 47.67
N GLN A 358 15.25 -3.71 48.68
CA GLN A 358 15.61 -3.55 50.10
C GLN A 358 16.20 -4.84 50.70
N LYS A 359 15.63 -6.02 50.41
CA LYS A 359 16.18 -7.31 50.90
C LYS A 359 17.58 -7.64 50.38
N ARG A 360 17.94 -7.18 49.17
CA ARG A 360 19.27 -7.38 48.57
C ARG A 360 20.38 -6.49 49.16
N LYS A 361 20.03 -5.46 49.93
CA LYS A 361 20.98 -4.51 50.54
C LYS A 361 21.35 -4.86 51.99
N GLU A 362 20.56 -5.70 52.67
CA GLU A 362 20.83 -6.15 54.05
C GLU A 362 21.51 -7.52 54.14
N GLN A 363 21.40 -8.39 53.13
CA GLN A 363 22.06 -9.71 53.13
C GLN A 363 23.54 -9.72 52.70
N ARG A 364 24.12 -8.57 52.34
CA ARG A 364 25.53 -8.46 51.93
C ARG A 364 26.51 -8.12 53.06
N LYS A 365 26.09 -8.21 54.34
CA LYS A 365 26.88 -7.70 55.49
C LYS A 365 27.29 -8.72 56.56
N SER A 366 27.08 -10.03 56.38
CA SER A 366 27.59 -11.02 57.34
C SER A 366 27.60 -12.43 56.77
N GLY A 367 28.76 -13.09 56.76
CA GLY A 367 28.85 -14.55 56.54
C GLY A 367 29.95 -15.00 55.60
N TYR A 368 31.20 -14.83 56.03
CA TYR A 368 32.41 -15.49 55.53
C TYR A 368 32.51 -16.85 56.24
N ASP A 369 32.66 -17.97 55.52
CA ASP A 369 33.85 -18.85 55.56
C ASP A 369 33.60 -20.24 54.89
N SER A 370 34.57 -20.65 54.05
CA SER A 370 35.11 -22.01 53.72
C SER A 370 34.18 -23.20 53.35
N ASP A 371 34.51 -24.12 52.42
CA ASP A 371 35.76 -24.47 51.73
C ASP A 371 35.48 -25.30 50.44
N LYS A 372 36.43 -25.21 49.48
CA LYS A 372 36.88 -26.07 48.34
C LYS A 372 36.19 -27.40 47.97
N SER A 373 36.31 -28.01 46.78
CA SER A 373 36.88 -27.81 45.41
C SER A 373 36.70 -29.18 44.67
N TRP A 374 36.61 -29.39 43.34
CA TRP A 374 37.69 -29.29 42.33
C TRP A 374 37.21 -29.84 40.93
N VAL A 375 37.70 -29.20 39.84
CA VAL A 375 37.99 -29.61 38.41
C VAL A 375 36.91 -30.31 37.54
N ASP A 376 36.53 -29.89 36.32
CA ASP A 376 37.14 -29.29 35.10
C ASP A 376 37.85 -30.29 34.16
N ASP A 377 37.30 -30.48 32.94
CA ASP A 377 38.04 -30.53 31.66
C ASP A 377 37.05 -30.49 30.47
N GLY A 378 37.40 -29.74 29.41
CA GLY A 378 36.61 -29.53 28.19
C GLY A 378 37.27 -30.10 26.93
N GLY A 379 36.55 -30.09 25.80
CA GLY A 379 37.13 -30.42 24.49
C GLY A 379 36.08 -30.51 23.37
N GLU A 380 36.27 -29.70 22.33
CA GLU A 380 35.44 -29.55 21.12
C GLU A 380 36.23 -30.08 19.86
N PRO A 381 35.82 -29.85 18.59
CA PRO A 381 35.06 -30.71 17.67
C PRO A 381 35.85 -31.28 16.46
N GLY A 382 35.20 -32.04 15.56
CA GLY A 382 35.75 -32.30 14.20
C GLY A 382 35.06 -33.37 13.31
N THR A 383 34.42 -32.89 12.24
CA THR A 383 34.41 -33.39 10.82
C THR A 383 33.77 -34.72 10.38
N SER A 384 33.00 -34.60 9.27
CA SER A 384 33.06 -35.40 8.02
C SER A 384 31.81 -36.20 7.60
N GLU A 385 31.07 -35.61 6.67
CA GLU A 385 30.60 -36.13 5.36
C GLU A 385 30.09 -37.58 5.22
N ASN A 386 28.83 -37.72 4.75
CA ASN A 386 28.54 -38.55 3.58
C ASN A 386 27.16 -38.25 2.93
N GLU A 387 27.21 -38.16 1.61
CA GLU A 387 26.12 -37.94 0.65
C GLU A 387 25.20 -39.17 0.49
N THR A 388 23.94 -38.98 0.08
CA THR A 388 23.40 -39.44 -1.23
C THR A 388 21.86 -39.52 -1.28
N ASN A 389 21.33 -39.00 -2.41
CA ASN A 389 20.17 -39.40 -3.22
C ASN A 389 18.71 -39.23 -2.75
N GLU A 390 18.09 -38.22 -3.38
CA GLU A 390 16.83 -38.24 -4.15
C GLU A 390 15.97 -39.52 -4.17
N MET A 391 14.66 -39.41 -3.89
CA MET A 391 13.63 -39.43 -4.95
C MET A 391 12.21 -39.18 -4.40
N PHE A 392 11.46 -38.40 -5.18
CA PHE A 392 10.02 -38.14 -5.17
C PHE A 392 9.13 -39.40 -4.99
N VAL A 393 7.98 -39.28 -4.33
CA VAL A 393 6.63 -39.57 -4.88
C VAL A 393 5.55 -39.33 -3.82
N LYS A 394 4.54 -38.54 -4.20
CA LYS A 394 3.27 -38.25 -3.50
C LYS A 394 2.45 -39.52 -3.28
N ASN A 395 1.72 -39.59 -2.17
CA ASN A 395 0.30 -39.98 -2.19
C ASN A 395 -0.39 -39.59 -0.86
N ASP A 396 -1.47 -38.85 -1.02
CA ASP A 396 -2.43 -38.46 0.02
C ASP A 396 -3.18 -39.69 0.54
N ILE A 397 -3.51 -39.72 1.84
CA ILE A 397 -4.78 -40.22 2.38
C ILE A 397 -4.97 -39.66 3.80
N GLU A 398 -6.19 -39.15 4.01
CA GLU A 398 -6.74 -38.46 5.16
C GLU A 398 -6.83 -39.34 6.42
N SER A 399 -6.55 -38.77 7.60
CA SER A 399 -7.58 -38.42 8.59
C SER A 399 -7.03 -38.31 10.02
N ASN A 400 -7.56 -37.30 10.71
CA ASN A 400 -7.69 -37.14 12.17
C ASN A 400 -6.45 -36.90 13.04
N GLY A 401 -6.45 -35.70 13.65
CA GLY A 401 -6.03 -35.57 15.05
C GLY A 401 -5.24 -34.30 15.39
N GLU A 402 -5.91 -33.41 16.13
CA GLU A 402 -5.30 -32.58 17.19
C GLU A 402 -4.67 -31.20 16.85
N LYS A 403 -5.54 -30.19 16.97
CA LYS A 403 -5.40 -28.94 17.76
C LYS A 403 -3.99 -28.45 18.09
N TYR A 404 -3.60 -27.30 17.53
CA TYR A 404 -3.01 -26.17 18.26
C TYR A 404 -3.37 -24.86 17.56
N VAL A 405 -3.94 -23.92 18.32
CA VAL A 405 -4.45 -22.61 17.89
C VAL A 405 -3.35 -21.57 18.13
N ALA A 406 -2.97 -20.82 17.09
CA ALA A 406 -2.15 -19.61 17.21
C ALA A 406 -2.93 -18.43 16.62
N ASN A 407 -3.34 -17.52 17.50
CA ASN A 407 -4.02 -16.26 17.22
C ASN A 407 -3.04 -15.25 16.61
N SER A 408 -3.36 -14.74 15.43
CA SER A 408 -2.88 -13.44 14.94
C SER A 408 -3.92 -12.85 14.01
N ASP A 409 -5.00 -12.30 14.56
CA ASP A 409 -5.98 -11.52 13.81
C ASP A 409 -6.79 -10.65 14.79
N GLU A 410 -6.22 -9.52 15.21
CA GLU A 410 -7.00 -8.40 15.73
C GLU A 410 -6.54 -7.10 15.06
N THR A 411 -7.47 -6.17 14.84
CA THR A 411 -7.34 -4.86 14.15
C THR A 411 -7.68 -4.80 12.64
N ASN A 412 -8.92 -5.15 12.27
CA ASN A 412 -9.61 -4.48 11.15
C ASN A 412 -11.15 -4.68 11.18
N ILE A 413 -11.83 -4.00 12.10
CA ILE A 413 -13.29 -4.11 12.32
C ILE A 413 -14.11 -3.00 11.61
N PHE A 414 -13.48 -2.02 10.94
CA PHE A 414 -14.19 -0.89 10.32
C PHE A 414 -14.58 -1.05 8.83
N LEU A 415 -14.13 -2.10 8.13
CA LEU A 415 -14.32 -2.26 6.67
C LEU A 415 -15.36 -3.31 6.22
N LYS A 416 -16.15 -3.91 7.13
CA LYS A 416 -17.03 -5.05 6.81
C LYS A 416 -18.52 -4.75 6.56
N MET A 417 -18.94 -3.50 6.43
CA MET A 417 -20.36 -3.15 6.15
C MET A 417 -20.69 -2.80 4.69
N SER A 418 -19.83 -3.13 3.73
CA SER A 418 -20.08 -2.80 2.31
C SER A 418 -19.63 -3.92 1.37
N LYS A 419 -20.35 -5.05 1.35
CA LYS A 419 -20.40 -6.02 0.23
C LYS A 419 -21.40 -7.15 0.55
N VAL A 420 -22.68 -6.89 0.28
CA VAL A 420 -23.69 -7.96 0.15
C VAL A 420 -24.14 -8.00 -1.30
N SER A 421 -24.13 -9.22 -1.84
CA SER A 421 -24.73 -9.67 -3.10
C SER A 421 -23.87 -9.58 -4.37
N LYS A 422 -23.18 -10.68 -4.68
CA LYS A 422 -23.34 -11.41 -5.95
C LYS A 422 -22.73 -12.81 -5.82
N ARG A 423 -23.62 -13.81 -5.77
CA ARG A 423 -23.28 -15.24 -5.81
C ARG A 423 -22.72 -15.60 -7.19
N SER A 424 -21.67 -16.42 -7.15
CA SER A 424 -21.01 -17.07 -8.29
C SER A 424 -21.92 -18.09 -8.98
N ARG A 425 -21.75 -18.23 -10.29
CA ARG A 425 -22.14 -19.42 -11.06
C ARG A 425 -20.93 -19.89 -11.88
N PRO A 426 -20.74 -21.20 -12.05
CA PRO A 426 -19.46 -21.80 -12.43
C PRO A 426 -19.24 -21.87 -13.95
N ASP A 427 -17.97 -22.06 -14.27
CA ASP A 427 -17.36 -22.25 -15.59
C ASP A 427 -18.14 -23.18 -16.54
N ASN A 428 -18.22 -22.76 -17.81
CA ASN A 428 -18.38 -23.70 -18.91
C ASN A 428 -17.48 -23.34 -20.09
N LYS A 429 -16.69 -24.34 -20.45
CA LYS A 429 -15.69 -24.40 -21.53
C LYS A 429 -16.26 -24.00 -22.89
N ALA A 430 -15.47 -23.16 -23.57
CA ALA A 430 -15.05 -23.23 -24.97
C ALA A 430 -15.96 -23.93 -25.99
N ARG A 431 -16.42 -23.18 -27.00
CA ARG A 431 -16.32 -23.55 -28.43
C ARG A 431 -16.70 -22.40 -29.38
N ARG A 432 -15.69 -21.99 -30.15
CA ARG A 432 -15.69 -21.71 -31.61
C ARG A 432 -16.33 -20.44 -32.17
N CYS A 433 -15.46 -19.63 -32.78
CA CYS A 433 -15.69 -18.50 -33.68
C CYS A 433 -16.58 -18.83 -34.90
N LYS A 434 -17.32 -17.83 -35.38
CA LYS A 434 -17.28 -17.37 -36.79
C LYS A 434 -18.04 -16.04 -37.02
N GLU A 435 -17.34 -15.13 -37.69
CA GLU A 435 -17.78 -14.18 -38.73
C GLU A 435 -18.89 -13.17 -38.39
N GLY A 436 -18.52 -11.88 -38.25
CA GLY A 436 -18.84 -10.84 -39.24
C GLY A 436 -20.04 -10.02 -38.70
N THR A 437 -20.19 -8.71 -38.80
CA THR A 437 -19.66 -7.65 -39.66
C THR A 437 -20.04 -6.30 -39.01
N ALA A 438 -19.19 -5.29 -39.20
CA ALA A 438 -19.45 -3.85 -39.31
C ALA A 438 -20.55 -3.16 -38.46
N LYS A 439 -20.13 -2.21 -37.61
CA LYS A 439 -20.75 -0.87 -37.39
C LYS A 439 -19.89 -0.08 -36.40
N SER A 440 -19.07 0.84 -36.90
CA SER A 440 -19.35 2.27 -37.10
C SER A 440 -18.91 3.11 -35.89
N ASN A 441 -17.83 3.86 -36.11
CA ASN A 441 -17.27 4.87 -35.21
C ASN A 441 -18.31 5.94 -34.88
N ALA A 442 -18.49 6.20 -33.59
CA ALA A 442 -19.06 7.44 -33.08
C ALA A 442 -18.17 7.91 -31.93
N THR A 443 -17.30 8.85 -32.23
CA THR A 443 -16.55 9.66 -31.27
C THR A 443 -17.53 10.64 -30.63
N GLU A 444 -17.95 10.38 -29.40
CA GLU A 444 -18.68 11.37 -28.58
C GLU A 444 -17.71 12.15 -27.69
N ASP A 445 -17.62 13.44 -27.97
CA ASP A 445 -16.95 14.47 -27.17
C ASP A 445 -17.45 14.47 -25.71
N THR A 446 -16.67 13.93 -24.79
CA THR A 446 -16.94 14.01 -23.35
C THR A 446 -16.22 15.21 -22.74
N LYS A 447 -16.79 16.41 -22.93
CA LYS A 447 -16.43 17.58 -22.10
C LYS A 447 -16.86 17.32 -20.64
N PRO A 448 -16.01 17.62 -19.64
CA PRO A 448 -16.36 17.39 -18.24
C PRO A 448 -17.53 18.30 -17.83
N LYS A 449 -18.61 17.69 -17.30
CA LYS A 449 -19.77 18.42 -16.78
C LYS A 449 -19.34 19.21 -15.54
N LYS A 450 -19.33 20.55 -15.65
CA LYS A 450 -19.12 21.47 -14.52
C LYS A 450 -20.25 21.27 -13.49
N CYS A 451 -19.91 21.12 -12.21
CA CYS A 451 -20.87 20.91 -11.13
C CYS A 451 -20.86 22.14 -10.21
N THR A 452 -22.01 22.70 -9.86
CA THR A 452 -22.13 23.91 -9.02
C THR A 452 -22.67 23.58 -7.62
N CYS A 453 -22.30 24.36 -6.61
CA CYS A 453 -22.91 24.28 -5.28
C CYS A 453 -24.22 25.09 -5.23
N ASP A 454 -25.32 24.49 -4.76
CA ASP A 454 -26.64 25.16 -4.71
C ASP A 454 -26.72 26.27 -3.64
N CYS A 455 -25.87 26.25 -2.61
CA CYS A 455 -25.88 27.25 -1.54
C CYS A 455 -24.97 28.47 -1.83
N CYS A 456 -23.80 28.28 -2.46
CA CYS A 456 -22.86 29.39 -2.71
C CYS A 456 -22.60 29.68 -4.20
N GLY A 457 -23.09 28.86 -5.13
CA GLY A 457 -22.93 29.08 -6.57
C GLY A 457 -21.53 28.79 -7.14
N GLU A 458 -20.57 28.35 -6.34
CA GLU A 458 -19.22 28.03 -6.80
C GLU A 458 -19.23 26.87 -7.82
N ILE A 459 -18.44 27.01 -8.90
CA ILE A 459 -18.34 26.06 -10.01
C ILE A 459 -17.11 25.16 -9.83
N PHE A 460 -17.32 23.85 -9.78
CA PHE A 460 -16.27 22.85 -9.61
C PHE A 460 -16.03 22.05 -10.89
N GLU A 461 -14.75 21.79 -11.16
CA GLU A 461 -14.25 21.01 -12.31
C GLU A 461 -14.61 19.52 -12.23
N SER A 462 -14.86 19.00 -11.02
CA SER A 462 -15.22 17.61 -10.81
C SER A 462 -16.20 17.44 -9.64
N ARG A 463 -17.02 16.40 -9.73
CA ARG A 463 -17.95 15.99 -8.66
C ARG A 463 -17.23 15.72 -7.34
N THR A 464 -16.00 15.23 -7.37
CA THR A 464 -15.18 14.99 -6.16
C THR A 464 -14.82 16.29 -5.46
N LYS A 465 -14.44 17.35 -6.20
CA LYS A 465 -14.18 18.68 -5.63
C LYS A 465 -15.45 19.32 -5.05
N LEU A 466 -16.60 19.17 -5.72
CA LEU A 466 -17.89 19.61 -5.18
C LEU A 466 -18.21 18.91 -3.84
N PHE A 467 -17.99 17.60 -3.71
CA PHE A 467 -18.22 16.88 -2.44
C PHE A 467 -17.20 17.22 -1.35
N ALA A 468 -15.99 17.64 -1.71
CA ALA A 468 -15.04 18.18 -0.73
C ALA A 468 -15.52 19.54 -0.22
N HIS A 469 -15.97 20.43 -1.13
CA HIS A 469 -16.60 21.69 -0.76
C HIS A 469 -17.82 21.47 0.14
N LEU A 470 -18.80 20.65 -0.27
CA LEU A 470 -20.01 20.36 0.51
C LEU A 470 -19.72 19.81 1.92
N ARG A 471 -18.62 19.07 2.10
CA ARG A 471 -18.16 18.59 3.42
C ARG A 471 -17.50 19.67 4.26
N ASN A 472 -16.72 20.55 3.65
CA ASN A 472 -15.97 21.59 4.35
C ASN A 472 -16.84 22.82 4.69
N SER A 473 -17.76 23.22 3.80
CA SER A 473 -18.61 24.41 3.95
C SER A 473 -19.95 24.13 4.62
N GLY A 474 -20.30 22.85 4.85
CA GLY A 474 -21.58 22.48 5.46
C GLY A 474 -22.80 22.76 4.57
N HIS A 475 -22.62 23.07 3.29
CA HIS A 475 -23.68 23.39 2.31
C HIS A 475 -24.52 22.17 1.88
N ALA A 476 -24.51 21.07 2.63
CA ALA A 476 -25.29 19.87 2.34
C ALA A 476 -26.76 20.06 2.75
N THR A 477 -27.59 20.59 1.86
CA THR A 477 -29.03 20.76 2.09
C THR A 477 -29.78 19.43 1.99
N LEU A 478 -30.51 19.07 3.05
CA LEU A 478 -31.42 17.92 3.06
C LEU A 478 -32.59 18.18 2.10
N LYS A 479 -32.76 17.30 1.12
CA LYS A 479 -33.87 17.34 0.19
C LYS A 479 -35.17 17.06 0.96
N SER A 480 -35.96 18.09 1.27
CA SER A 480 -37.27 17.96 1.92
C SER A 480 -38.19 17.10 1.06
N LEU A 481 -38.72 16.02 1.62
CA LEU A 481 -39.73 15.18 0.97
C LEU A 481 -41.05 15.96 0.83
N PRO A 482 -41.76 15.88 -0.31
CA PRO A 482 -43.01 16.59 -0.50
C PRO A 482 -44.10 16.01 0.41
N VAL A 483 -44.69 16.86 1.25
CA VAL A 483 -45.88 16.54 2.05
C VAL A 483 -47.07 16.46 1.11
N THR A 484 -47.42 15.25 0.66
CA THR A 484 -48.64 15.03 -0.11
C THR A 484 -49.84 14.90 0.83
N SER A 485 -50.62 15.97 0.93
CA SER A 485 -51.98 15.97 1.49
C SER A 485 -52.89 15.06 0.65
N SER A 486 -53.13 13.83 1.12
CA SER A 486 -54.10 12.91 0.51
C SER A 486 -55.49 13.13 1.13
N ALA A 487 -56.30 13.96 0.46
CA ALA A 487 -57.75 13.95 0.59
C ALA A 487 -58.35 13.56 -0.76
N LYS A 488 -58.51 12.25 -1.00
CA LYS A 488 -59.37 11.74 -2.09
C LYS A 488 -60.24 10.60 -1.58
N THR A 489 -61.53 10.95 -1.56
CA THR A 489 -62.71 10.21 -1.14
C THR A 489 -62.85 8.88 -1.88
N LYS A 490 -63.18 7.83 -1.13
CA LYS A 490 -63.55 6.51 -1.65
C LYS A 490 -64.89 6.60 -2.38
N THR A 491 -64.94 6.19 -3.65
CA THR A 491 -66.17 5.72 -4.28
C THR A 491 -65.98 4.27 -4.73
N ASN A 492 -66.74 3.39 -4.08
CA ASN A 492 -66.87 1.97 -4.39
C ASN A 492 -67.33 1.75 -5.83
N ARG A 493 -66.72 0.80 -6.54
CA ARG A 493 -67.44 0.09 -7.61
C ARG A 493 -67.04 -1.38 -7.62
N ILE A 494 -68.00 -2.19 -7.21
CA ILE A 494 -68.04 -3.64 -7.16
C ILE A 494 -67.98 -4.20 -8.59
N LYS A 495 -67.22 -5.29 -8.76
CA LYS A 495 -67.13 -6.10 -9.98
C LYS A 495 -68.29 -7.10 -10.09
N LYS A 496 -68.68 -7.39 -11.34
CA LYS A 496 -69.37 -8.58 -11.86
C LYS A 496 -70.88 -8.74 -11.58
N LYS A 497 -71.71 -8.31 -12.53
CA LYS A 497 -72.36 -9.15 -13.55
C LYS A 497 -73.02 -8.22 -14.58
#